data_AF-A0A2Z5UME9-F1
#
_entry.id   AF-A0A2Z5UME9-F1
#
_cell.length_a   1.000
_cell.length_b   1.000
_cell.length_c   1.000
_cell.angle_alpha   90.00
_cell.angle_beta   90.00
_cell.angle_gamma   90.00
#
_symmetry.space_group_name_H-M   'P 1'
#
loop_
_entity.id
_entity.type
_entity.pdbx_description
1 polymer ?
#
loop_
_entity_poly.entity_id
_entity_poly.type
_entity_poly.pdbx_seq_one_letter_code
_entity_poly.pdbx_strand_id
1 'polypeptide(L)'
;MGVSMRGWIMALAAIAGSAPAMAQPAIKLPIAAGFWTNDDQRCASARYGYIFDGKRWGSVYYYGPSGNLGPVAELQQITQTRAVEDGFTQMQFGGYDGAGYFRVKPTGVDRALYRVGAPFREDIQVSDEALIRCPYQAMSPKMKAAMRRFAPALAK
;
A
#
# COMPACT_ATOMS: atom_id res chain seq x y z
N MET A 1 -49.66 -16.71 -54.92
CA MET A 1 -50.27 -15.38 -54.64
C MET A 1 -50.39 -15.22 -53.13
N GLY A 2 -49.64 -14.25 -52.57
CA GLY A 2 -49.89 -13.53 -51.32
C GLY A 2 -50.13 -14.30 -50.02
N VAL A 3 -49.11 -14.40 -49.15
CA VAL A 3 -49.32 -14.26 -47.71
C VAL A 3 -48.50 -13.07 -47.23
N SER A 4 -49.24 -12.07 -46.75
CA SER A 4 -48.79 -10.76 -46.35
C SER A 4 -47.98 -10.83 -45.05
N MET A 5 -46.78 -10.27 -45.10
CA MET A 5 -45.84 -10.05 -44.01
C MET A 5 -46.31 -8.84 -43.18
N ARG A 6 -47.00 -9.02 -42.05
CA ARG A 6 -47.31 -7.94 -41.10
C ARG A 6 -47.42 -8.45 -39.66
N GLY A 7 -46.66 -7.80 -38.77
CA GLY A 7 -46.38 -8.23 -37.41
C GLY A 7 -45.16 -9.15 -37.48
N TRP A 8 -44.02 -8.88 -36.86
CA TRP A 8 -43.84 -8.44 -35.49
C TRP A 8 -42.53 -7.62 -35.43
N ILE A 9 -42.62 -6.34 -35.08
CA ILE A 9 -41.49 -5.60 -34.51
C ILE A 9 -41.81 -5.50 -33.02
N MET A 10 -41.26 -6.43 -32.24
CA MET A 10 -41.24 -6.35 -30.78
C MET A 10 -39.80 -6.53 -30.32
N ALA A 11 -39.22 -5.38 -29.96
CA ALA A 11 -38.22 -5.18 -28.91
C ALA A 11 -37.13 -6.27 -28.76
N LEU A 12 -35.97 -6.05 -29.39
CA LEU A 12 -34.73 -6.63 -28.88
C LEU A 12 -34.25 -5.80 -27.69
N ALA A 13 -34.38 -6.46 -26.53
CA ALA A 13 -34.06 -6.03 -25.19
C ALA A 13 -32.69 -5.34 -25.05
N ALA A 14 -32.70 -4.17 -24.42
CA ALA A 14 -31.55 -3.61 -23.73
C ALA A 14 -31.21 -4.52 -22.54
N ILE A 15 -30.30 -5.46 -22.73
CA ILE A 15 -29.64 -6.19 -21.64
C ILE A 15 -28.15 -5.89 -21.71
N ALA A 16 -27.78 -4.62 -21.57
CA ALA A 16 -26.45 -4.26 -21.07
C ALA A 16 -26.46 -4.51 -19.56
N GLY A 17 -26.62 -5.79 -19.19
CA GLY A 17 -26.64 -6.25 -17.83
C GLY A 17 -25.28 -6.00 -17.22
N SER A 18 -25.24 -5.06 -16.28
CA SER A 18 -24.59 -5.18 -14.98
C SER A 18 -23.65 -6.39 -14.85
N ALA A 19 -22.50 -6.34 -15.51
CA ALA A 19 -21.39 -7.19 -15.10
C ALA A 19 -21.05 -6.72 -13.68
N PRO A 20 -21.13 -7.57 -12.64
CA PRO A 20 -20.63 -7.18 -11.35
C PRO A 20 -19.16 -6.86 -11.57
N ALA A 21 -18.78 -5.61 -11.30
CA ALA A 21 -17.36 -5.26 -11.22
C ALA A 21 -16.75 -6.29 -10.28
N MET A 22 -15.93 -7.20 -10.82
CA MET A 22 -15.31 -8.26 -10.02
C MET A 22 -14.66 -7.57 -8.84
N ALA A 23 -15.11 -7.91 -7.62
CA ALA A 23 -14.55 -7.34 -6.42
C ALA A 23 -13.05 -7.60 -6.45
N GLN A 24 -12.25 -6.53 -6.48
CA GLN A 24 -10.80 -6.67 -6.46
C GLN A 24 -10.42 -7.49 -5.23
N PRO A 25 -9.49 -8.45 -5.37
CA PRO A 25 -9.00 -9.22 -4.23
C PRO A 25 -8.61 -8.27 -3.11
N ALA A 26 -9.06 -8.55 -1.88
CA ALA A 26 -8.74 -7.70 -0.75
C ALA A 26 -7.21 -7.62 -0.57
N ILE A 27 -6.68 -6.40 -0.46
CA ILE A 27 -5.27 -6.16 -0.15
C ILE A 27 -4.97 -6.79 1.20
N LYS A 28 -4.06 -7.78 1.23
CA LYS A 28 -3.72 -8.52 2.43
C LYS A 28 -2.21 -8.52 2.63
N LEU A 29 -1.73 -7.54 3.40
CA LEU A 29 -0.37 -7.59 3.93
C LEU A 29 -0.32 -8.39 5.23
N PRO A 30 0.79 -9.10 5.49
CA PRO A 30 0.98 -9.92 6.68
C PRO A 30 1.40 -9.08 7.91
N ILE A 31 1.08 -7.79 7.94
CA ILE A 31 1.43 -6.84 9.00
C ILE A 31 0.23 -5.96 9.35
N ALA A 32 0.18 -5.45 10.57
CA ALA A 32 -0.89 -4.55 11.00
C ALA A 32 -0.79 -3.17 10.32
N ALA A 33 -1.94 -2.54 10.07
CA ALA A 33 -1.99 -1.15 9.69
C ALA A 33 -1.41 -0.26 10.81
N GLY A 34 -0.69 0.80 10.42
CA GLY A 34 -0.02 1.69 11.34
C GLY A 34 1.15 2.43 10.73
N PHE A 35 1.86 3.15 11.58
CA PHE A 35 3.16 3.74 11.26
C PHE A 35 4.27 2.78 11.66
N TRP A 36 5.19 2.55 10.74
CA TRP A 36 6.33 1.68 10.89
C TRP A 36 7.61 2.49 10.72
N THR A 37 8.57 2.38 11.62
CA THR A 37 9.87 3.06 11.50
C THR A 37 11.00 2.05 11.69
N ASN A 38 12.22 2.42 11.35
CA ASN A 38 13.37 1.53 11.51
C ASN A 38 13.54 1.14 12.99
N ASP A 39 13.95 -0.10 13.26
CA ASP A 39 13.99 -0.65 14.60
C ASP A 39 15.09 -0.06 15.50
N ASP A 40 16.02 0.69 14.92
CA ASP A 40 17.01 1.52 15.59
C ASP A 40 16.46 2.90 16.03
N GLN A 41 15.26 3.28 15.55
CA GLN A 41 14.60 4.53 15.92
C GLN A 41 13.71 4.36 17.15
N ARG A 42 13.56 5.44 17.91
CA ARG A 42 12.54 5.53 18.98
C ARG A 42 11.28 6.18 18.42
N CYS A 43 10.12 5.60 18.71
CA CYS A 43 8.82 6.16 18.30
C CYS A 43 8.64 7.65 18.65
N ALA A 44 9.11 8.05 19.84
CA ALA A 44 9.01 9.43 20.33
C ALA A 44 9.87 10.45 19.57
N SER A 45 10.88 9.99 18.81
CA SER A 45 11.80 10.84 18.06
C SER A 45 11.83 10.56 16.56
N ALA A 46 11.12 9.53 16.08
CA ALA A 46 11.08 9.16 14.68
C ALA A 46 10.65 10.33 13.80
N ARG A 47 11.46 10.60 12.76
CA ARG A 47 11.22 11.65 11.74
C ARG A 47 10.94 11.07 10.35
N TYR A 48 11.15 9.77 10.21
CA TYR A 48 11.01 8.98 8.99
C TYR A 48 10.34 7.66 9.33
N GLY A 49 9.56 7.14 8.40
CA GLY A 49 9.05 5.78 8.44
C GLY A 49 8.08 5.57 7.30
N TYR A 50 7.22 4.58 7.45
CA TYR A 50 6.26 4.12 6.49
C TYR A 50 4.86 4.10 7.10
N ILE A 51 3.85 4.36 6.28
CA ILE A 51 2.45 4.21 6.68
C ILE A 51 1.87 3.05 5.89
N PHE A 52 1.25 2.11 6.60
CA PHE A 52 0.29 1.17 6.03
C PHE A 52 -1.10 1.48 6.54
N ASP A 53 -2.04 1.83 5.67
CA ASP A 53 -3.43 2.14 6.07
C ASP A 53 -4.44 1.04 5.72
N GLY A 54 -3.95 -0.15 5.35
CA GLY A 54 -4.77 -1.25 4.85
C GLY A 54 -4.90 -1.26 3.33
N LYS A 55 -4.61 -0.15 2.65
CA LYS A 55 -4.76 -0.01 1.19
C LYS A 55 -3.54 0.61 0.52
N ARG A 56 -2.85 1.50 1.21
CA ARG A 56 -1.67 2.22 0.73
C ARG A 56 -0.47 1.89 1.59
N TRP A 57 0.69 1.85 0.95
CA TRP A 57 2.01 1.76 1.58
C TRP A 57 2.89 2.87 1.03
N GLY A 58 3.75 3.44 1.87
CA GLY A 58 4.73 4.42 1.42
C GLY A 58 5.39 5.16 2.56
N SER A 59 6.42 5.92 2.22
CA SER A 59 7.23 6.68 3.17
C SER A 59 6.47 7.92 3.68
N VAL A 60 6.77 8.32 4.91
CA VAL A 60 6.42 9.63 5.48
C VAL A 60 7.63 10.17 6.22
N TYR A 61 8.00 11.40 5.93
CA TYR A 61 9.23 11.96 6.48
C TYR A 61 9.28 13.48 6.53
N TYR A 62 10.14 13.95 7.42
CA TYR A 62 10.61 15.33 7.47
C TYR A 62 12.04 15.41 6.95
N TYR A 63 12.37 16.48 6.25
CA TYR A 63 13.67 16.68 5.60
C TYR A 63 14.29 18.04 5.99
N GLY A 64 15.47 18.33 5.44
CA GLY A 64 16.28 19.51 5.78
C GLY A 64 17.23 19.26 6.96
N PRO A 65 18.21 20.16 7.20
CA PRO A 65 19.31 19.93 8.15
C PRO A 65 18.88 19.61 9.58
N SER A 66 17.69 20.05 9.99
CA SER A 66 17.13 19.79 11.32
C SER A 66 15.81 19.01 11.30
N GLY A 67 15.40 18.47 10.15
CA GLY A 67 14.08 17.82 10.00
C GLY A 67 12.93 18.81 10.24
N ASN A 68 13.11 20.05 9.79
CA ASN A 68 12.15 21.14 9.93
C ASN A 68 11.26 21.34 8.70
N LEU A 69 11.61 20.73 7.56
CA LEU A 69 10.82 20.79 6.34
C LEU A 69 9.92 19.55 6.20
N GLY A 70 8.75 19.71 5.59
CA GLY A 70 7.73 18.67 5.46
C GLY A 70 6.53 18.85 6.41
N PRO A 71 5.70 17.81 6.63
CA PRO A 71 5.95 16.43 6.24
C PRO A 71 5.64 16.17 4.75
N VAL A 72 6.42 15.27 4.15
CA VAL A 72 6.17 14.68 2.83
C VAL A 72 5.69 13.25 3.04
N ALA A 73 4.77 12.79 2.21
CA ALA A 73 4.34 11.40 2.18
C ALA A 73 4.23 10.91 0.74
N GLU A 74 4.84 9.76 0.46
CA GLU A 74 4.86 9.12 -0.85
C GLU A 74 4.01 7.85 -0.81
N LEU A 75 2.74 8.01 -0.45
CA LEU A 75 1.81 6.89 -0.30
C LEU A 75 1.30 6.41 -1.66
N GLN A 76 1.51 5.14 -1.95
CA GLN A 76 1.07 4.49 -3.17
C GLN A 76 -0.05 3.48 -2.87
N GLN A 77 -1.05 3.44 -3.75
CA GLN A 77 -2.13 2.47 -3.66
C GLN A 77 -1.62 1.08 -4.00
N ILE A 78 -1.77 0.14 -3.06
CA ILE A 78 -1.51 -1.27 -3.33
C ILE A 78 -2.68 -1.78 -4.17
N THR A 79 -2.34 -2.33 -5.33
CA THR A 79 -3.30 -2.87 -6.31
C THR A 79 -3.40 -4.38 -6.21
N GLN A 80 -2.32 -5.05 -5.84
CA GLN A 80 -2.28 -6.49 -5.59
C GLN A 80 -1.23 -6.82 -4.54
N THR A 81 -1.44 -7.93 -3.84
CA THR A 81 -0.47 -8.57 -2.95
C THR A 81 -0.31 -10.03 -3.32
N ARG A 82 0.91 -10.56 -3.25
CA ARG A 82 1.17 -12.00 -3.43
C ARG A 82 2.21 -12.51 -2.45
N ALA A 83 2.00 -13.71 -1.92
CA ALA A 83 3.06 -14.41 -1.18
C ALA A 83 4.20 -14.76 -2.15
N VAL A 84 5.43 -14.64 -1.67
CA VAL A 84 6.65 -15.03 -2.38
C VAL A 84 7.56 -15.79 -1.41
N GLU A 85 8.71 -16.23 -1.89
CA GLU A 85 9.70 -16.98 -1.12
C GLU A 85 10.14 -16.26 0.17
N ASP A 86 10.74 -17.03 1.09
CA ASP A 86 11.24 -16.59 2.40
C ASP A 86 10.20 -15.96 3.33
N GLY A 87 8.91 -16.19 3.07
CA GLY A 87 7.79 -15.68 3.87
C GLY A 87 7.46 -14.21 3.61
N PHE A 88 7.97 -13.64 2.51
CA PHE A 88 7.61 -12.28 2.12
C PHE A 88 6.26 -12.22 1.40
N THR A 89 5.60 -11.07 1.48
CA THR A 89 4.49 -10.68 0.63
C THR A 89 4.92 -9.51 -0.24
N GLN A 90 4.85 -9.67 -1.56
CA GLN A 90 5.12 -8.61 -2.53
C GLN A 90 3.91 -7.70 -2.69
N MET A 91 4.17 -6.40 -2.65
CA MET A 91 3.24 -5.33 -2.98
C MET A 91 3.38 -4.95 -4.45
N GLN A 92 2.26 -4.81 -5.13
CA GLN A 92 2.20 -4.24 -6.47
C GLN A 92 1.49 -2.88 -6.43
N PHE A 93 2.14 -1.87 -6.99
CA PHE A 93 1.62 -0.52 -7.12
C PHE A 93 1.23 -0.25 -8.59
N GLY A 94 0.13 0.46 -8.82
CA GLY A 94 -0.24 0.90 -10.19
C GLY A 94 -0.70 -0.19 -11.16
N GLY A 95 -0.92 -1.44 -10.72
CA GLY A 95 -1.49 -2.52 -11.53
C GLY A 95 -0.51 -3.21 -12.51
N TYR A 96 0.79 -2.95 -12.39
CA TYR A 96 1.84 -3.63 -13.17
C TYR A 96 3.05 -3.95 -12.30
N ASP A 97 3.69 -5.10 -12.56
CA ASP A 97 4.94 -5.50 -11.90
C ASP A 97 6.12 -4.86 -12.62
N GLY A 98 6.74 -3.84 -12.00
CA GLY A 98 8.02 -3.32 -12.45
C GLY A 98 9.15 -4.34 -12.32
N ALA A 99 10.31 -4.03 -12.90
CA ALA A 99 11.52 -4.84 -12.71
C ALA A 99 12.03 -4.83 -11.25
N GLY A 100 11.66 -3.79 -10.48
CA GLY A 100 11.86 -3.75 -9.04
C GLY A 100 10.69 -4.33 -8.25
N TYR A 101 10.87 -4.50 -6.95
CA TYR A 101 9.83 -5.01 -6.06
C TYR A 101 9.87 -4.38 -4.68
N PHE A 102 8.72 -4.38 -4.03
CA PHE A 102 8.55 -3.99 -2.64
C PHE A 102 7.90 -5.15 -1.90
N ARG A 103 8.55 -5.61 -0.83
CA ARG A 103 8.14 -6.82 -0.11
C ARG A 103 8.13 -6.55 1.37
N VAL A 104 7.21 -7.20 2.08
CA VAL A 104 7.16 -7.13 3.55
C VAL A 104 6.98 -8.52 4.14
N LYS A 105 7.64 -8.75 5.28
CA LYS A 105 7.53 -9.98 6.05
C LYS A 105 7.37 -9.65 7.53
N PRO A 106 6.39 -10.22 8.25
CA PRO A 106 6.34 -10.05 9.69
C PRO A 106 7.50 -10.81 10.36
N THR A 107 8.11 -10.20 11.35
CA THR A 107 9.13 -10.82 12.22
C THR A 107 8.68 -10.88 13.69
N GLY A 108 7.48 -10.35 13.98
CA GLY A 108 6.82 -10.37 15.28
C GLY A 108 5.51 -9.56 15.25
N VAL A 109 4.81 -9.44 16.39
CA VAL A 109 3.51 -8.74 16.48
C VAL A 109 3.57 -7.29 16.01
N ASP A 110 4.68 -6.61 16.31
CA ASP A 110 4.93 -5.21 15.92
C ASP A 110 6.31 -5.06 15.26
N ARG A 111 6.76 -6.11 14.57
CA ARG A 111 8.05 -6.14 13.88
C ARG A 111 7.89 -6.69 12.48
N ALA A 112 8.61 -6.09 11.54
CA ALA A 112 8.61 -6.52 10.15
C ALA A 112 9.98 -6.33 9.52
N LEU A 113 10.19 -6.99 8.37
CA LEU A 113 11.28 -6.73 7.46
C LEU A 113 10.68 -6.17 6.18
N TYR A 114 11.08 -4.96 5.81
CA TYR A 114 10.71 -4.34 4.55
C TYR A 114 11.87 -4.47 3.57
N ARG A 115 11.61 -5.06 2.42
CA ARG A 115 12.61 -5.36 1.39
C ARG A 115 12.29 -4.58 0.12
N VAL A 116 13.27 -3.85 -0.37
CA VAL A 116 13.21 -3.18 -1.67
C VAL A 116 14.22 -3.82 -2.60
N GLY A 117 13.75 -4.29 -3.75
CA GLY A 117 14.58 -4.72 -4.87
C GLY A 117 14.53 -3.66 -5.96
N ALA A 118 15.68 -3.08 -6.32
CA ALA A 118 15.78 -2.13 -7.41
C ALA A 118 16.61 -2.74 -8.55
N PRO A 119 16.15 -2.66 -9.81
CA PRO A 119 16.94 -3.14 -10.93
C PRO A 119 18.20 -2.30 -11.10
N PHE A 120 19.33 -2.98 -11.22
CA PHE A 120 20.61 -2.42 -11.63
C PHE A 120 21.05 -3.09 -12.95
N ARG A 121 22.19 -2.69 -13.52
CA ARG A 121 22.54 -3.09 -14.90
C ARG A 121 22.61 -4.61 -15.08
N GLU A 122 23.18 -5.33 -14.12
CA GLU A 122 23.42 -6.78 -14.22
C GLU A 122 22.64 -7.60 -13.19
N ASP A 123 22.04 -6.97 -12.18
CA ASP A 123 21.41 -7.63 -11.03
C ASP A 123 20.27 -6.82 -10.41
N ILE A 124 19.61 -7.38 -9.38
CA ILE A 124 18.69 -6.65 -8.52
C ILE A 124 19.43 -6.30 -7.23
N GLN A 125 19.60 -5.00 -6.95
CA GLN A 125 20.09 -4.54 -5.66
C GLN A 125 18.98 -4.65 -4.63
N VAL A 126 19.27 -5.36 -3.53
CA VAL A 126 18.32 -5.64 -2.47
C VAL A 126 18.73 -4.90 -1.21
N SER A 127 17.79 -4.14 -0.64
CA SER A 127 17.92 -3.52 0.69
C SER A 127 16.83 -4.04 1.60
N ASP A 128 17.21 -4.39 2.82
CA ASP A 128 16.32 -4.82 3.88
C ASP A 128 16.35 -3.82 5.04
N GLU A 129 15.17 -3.40 5.47
CA GLU A 129 14.97 -2.53 6.62
C GLU A 129 14.18 -3.27 7.69
N ALA A 130 14.78 -3.46 8.86
CA ALA A 130 14.06 -3.95 10.03
C ALA A 130 13.18 -2.84 10.58
N LEU A 131 11.89 -3.13 10.75
CA LEU A 131 10.87 -2.16 11.15
C LEU A 131 10.23 -2.54 12.48
N ILE A 132 9.87 -1.53 13.25
CA ILE A 132 8.96 -1.60 14.40
C ILE A 132 7.70 -0.80 14.14
N ARG A 133 6.54 -1.29 14.61
CA ARG A 133 5.29 -0.52 14.58
C ARG A 133 5.22 0.37 15.80
N CYS A 134 4.96 1.66 15.60
CA CYS A 134 4.80 2.61 16.69
C CYS A 134 3.31 2.86 16.98
N PRO A 135 2.87 2.74 18.25
CA PRO A 135 1.54 3.19 18.62
C PRO A 135 1.46 4.72 18.50
N TYR A 136 0.32 5.23 18.02
CA TYR A 136 0.12 6.66 17.80
C TYR A 136 0.48 7.50 19.03
N GLN A 137 0.09 7.04 20.22
CA GLN A 137 0.35 7.75 21.46
C GLN A 137 1.83 7.92 21.81
N ALA A 138 2.70 6.98 21.39
CA ALA A 138 4.14 7.04 21.63
C ALA A 138 4.90 7.87 20.57
N MET A 139 4.21 8.39 19.54
CA MET A 139 4.84 9.18 18.48
C MET A 139 5.16 10.60 18.92
N SER A 140 6.17 11.20 18.27
CA SER A 140 6.46 12.63 18.40
C SER A 140 5.25 13.49 18.01
N PRO A 141 5.09 14.71 18.57
CA PRO A 141 4.01 15.63 18.17
C PRO A 141 3.98 15.92 16.66
N LYS A 142 5.16 16.02 16.02
CA LYS A 142 5.30 16.18 14.57
C LYS A 142 4.74 14.97 13.83
N MET A 143 5.13 13.75 14.21
CA MET A 143 4.66 12.55 13.54
C MET A 143 3.16 12.30 13.79
N LYS A 144 2.64 12.62 14.98
CA LYS A 144 1.18 12.64 15.23
C LYS A 144 0.45 13.56 14.25
N ALA A 145 1.00 14.75 13.98
CA ALA A 145 0.42 15.67 13.00
C ALA A 145 0.49 15.12 11.56
N ALA A 146 1.60 14.50 11.17
CA ALA A 146 1.73 13.84 9.87
C ALA A 146 0.72 12.69 9.70
N MET A 147 0.57 11.83 10.72
CA MET A 147 -0.42 10.74 10.72
C MET A 147 -1.85 11.25 10.57
N ARG A 148 -2.23 12.31 11.31
CA ARG A 148 -3.55 12.94 11.13
C ARG A 148 -3.78 13.45 9.71
N ARG A 149 -2.75 13.97 9.06
CA ARG A 149 -2.84 14.51 7.69
C ARG A 149 -2.96 13.40 6.65
N PHE A 150 -2.14 12.35 6.74
CA PHE A 150 -2.00 11.37 5.66
C PHE A 150 -2.74 10.05 5.89
N ALA A 151 -3.03 9.70 7.14
CA ALA A 151 -3.75 8.49 7.51
C ALA A 151 -4.63 8.71 8.75
N PRO A 152 -5.66 9.59 8.67
CA PRO A 152 -6.47 9.99 9.82
C PRO A 152 -7.15 8.84 10.54
N ALA A 153 -7.55 7.78 9.83
CA ALA A 153 -8.17 6.58 10.42
C ALA A 153 -7.24 5.80 11.38
N LEU A 154 -5.92 6.02 11.28
CA LEU A 154 -4.90 5.40 12.13
C LEU A 154 -4.46 6.31 13.29
N ALA A 155 -4.90 7.57 13.32
CA ALA A 155 -4.46 8.56 14.29
C ALA A 155 -5.22 8.46 15.63
N LYS A 156 -5.11 7.31 16.29
CA LYS A 156 -5.81 6.97 17.55
C LYS A 156 -4.87 6.34 18.58
#